data_AF-X0A8S0-F1
#
_entry.id   AF-X0A8S0-F1
#
_cell.length_a   1.000
_cell.length_b   1.000
_cell.length_c   1.000
_cell.angle_alpha   90.00
_cell.angle_beta   90.00
_cell.angle_gamma   90.00
#
_symmetry.space_group_name_H-M   'P 1'
#
loop_
_entity.id
_entity.type
_entity.pdbx_description
1 polymer ?
#
loop_
_entity_poly.entity_id
_entity_poly.type
_entity_poly.pdbx_seq_one_letter_code
_entity_poly.pdbx_strand_id
1 'polypeptide(L)'
;MTAIESFDNIYLDLSKESGKCRFAETGFGWKPAGGGDTFTLDHNNIASAQWSRAAKGYEIKIVQRAKSGIIQLDGFQQEDYDRLAKVFKNWYSTVLESKEHALRGWNWGKAEFSKSELTFSVQNRPAFELAYSEIGNTNLAGRNEVAVEMALPDTGANAQLGGARSKGSKAAAGRDQLVEMRFYIPGVTTRKEAEGEDAGSDAGNDEQEKNAATLFYETLIDKAEIGETAGDTIATFLDVLHLTPRGRFDIDMYEASFRLRGKTYDYKIQYEAIKKFMVLPKPDEVHYMLVMGLDPPLRQGQTRYPFVVMQFKKDEEVTIDLNLNEDELKSKYQDKLEPHYEEPLHQVVAKIFRGLGNRKISSPAKDFITHRNQYGIKCSIKASEGFLYCLEKAFMFVPKPAVYIAYEQTQSVTFSRVSGAVSALSTFDITVLLKNGAGSSQFSNISREDLKALETFFKLKGLRVKNEIDEDANLLAAALDQQMDDSEDEVAAKADRGSADEDEESVDEDFRTDSESDVAEEYDSAHESSGSGSDESNVDEDEERDDDDEDAEEERPKKKKKTG
;
A
#
# COMPACT_ATOMS: atom_id res chain seq x y z
N MET A 1 -3.56 32.81 -47.16
CA MET A 1 -3.94 31.62 -46.38
C MET A 1 -2.76 31.30 -45.49
N THR A 2 -2.96 31.10 -44.20
CA THR A 2 -1.91 30.57 -43.30
C THR A 2 -1.49 29.19 -43.81
N ALA A 3 -0.20 28.88 -43.76
CA ALA A 3 0.25 27.52 -44.04
C ALA A 3 -0.18 26.60 -42.89
N ILE A 4 -0.72 25.41 -43.22
CA ILE A 4 -1.16 24.41 -42.24
C ILE A 4 -0.72 23.04 -42.72
N GLU A 5 0.15 22.39 -41.96
CA GLU A 5 0.48 20.98 -42.14
C GLU A 5 -0.48 20.12 -41.32
N SER A 6 -0.98 19.03 -41.90
CA SER A 6 -1.97 18.14 -41.26
C SER A 6 -1.50 16.69 -41.29
N PHE A 7 -1.76 16.00 -40.18
CA PHE A 7 -1.43 14.59 -39.96
C PHE A 7 -2.65 13.92 -39.29
N ASP A 8 -3.09 12.79 -39.83
CA ASP A 8 -4.23 12.01 -39.33
C ASP A 8 -3.72 10.78 -38.56
N ASN A 9 -4.62 10.16 -37.77
CA ASN A 9 -4.31 9.01 -36.90
C ASN A 9 -3.24 9.26 -35.82
N ILE A 10 -2.99 10.53 -35.47
CA ILE A 10 -2.05 10.90 -34.41
C ILE A 10 -2.75 10.76 -33.05
N TYR A 11 -2.06 10.23 -32.05
CA TYR A 11 -2.54 10.12 -30.66
C TYR A 11 -1.87 11.18 -29.80
N LEU A 12 -2.57 11.70 -28.79
CA LEU A 12 -2.07 12.73 -27.87
C LEU A 12 -1.94 12.11 -26.48
N ASP A 13 -0.76 12.18 -25.86
CA ASP A 13 -0.53 11.78 -24.47
C ASP A 13 -1.13 10.40 -24.10
N LEU A 14 -0.77 9.39 -24.90
CA LEU A 14 -1.25 8.00 -24.79
C LEU A 14 -2.78 7.82 -24.97
N SER A 15 -3.47 8.76 -25.65
CA SER A 15 -4.92 8.68 -25.89
C SER A 15 -5.39 7.32 -26.45
N LYS A 16 -6.59 6.92 -26.01
CA LYS A 16 -7.26 5.69 -26.49
C LYS A 16 -7.78 5.84 -27.91
N GLU A 17 -8.29 7.02 -28.26
CA GLU A 17 -8.66 7.39 -29.62
C GLU A 17 -7.51 8.09 -30.35
N SER A 18 -7.45 7.89 -31.66
CA SER A 18 -6.63 8.73 -32.55
C SER A 18 -7.32 10.06 -32.84
N GLY A 19 -6.60 10.98 -33.45
CA GLY A 19 -7.09 12.29 -33.84
C GLY A 19 -6.32 12.87 -35.03
N LYS A 20 -6.69 14.10 -35.40
CA LYS A 20 -6.00 14.87 -36.43
C LYS A 20 -5.16 15.95 -35.76
N CYS A 21 -3.84 15.86 -35.93
CA CYS A 21 -2.91 16.92 -35.54
C CYS A 21 -2.75 17.91 -36.70
N ARG A 22 -2.73 19.20 -36.37
CA ARG A 22 -2.55 20.30 -37.32
C ARG A 22 -1.51 21.26 -36.77
N PHE A 23 -0.46 21.52 -37.53
CA PHE A 23 0.56 22.50 -37.23
C PHE A 23 0.33 23.74 -38.08
N ALA A 24 0.52 24.93 -37.52
CA ALA A 24 0.41 26.21 -38.20
C ALA A 24 1.44 27.20 -37.63
N GLU A 25 1.64 28.34 -38.28
CA GLU A 25 2.64 29.35 -37.86
C GLU A 25 2.51 29.80 -36.38
N THR A 26 1.29 29.84 -35.83
CA THR A 26 1.04 30.23 -34.43
C THR A 26 1.25 29.11 -33.40
N GLY A 27 1.40 27.85 -33.82
CA GLY A 27 1.39 26.68 -32.96
C GLY A 27 0.58 25.52 -33.53
N PHE A 28 0.35 24.47 -32.74
CA PHE A 28 -0.37 23.28 -33.18
C PHE A 28 -1.67 23.04 -32.41
N GLY A 29 -2.58 22.28 -33.02
CA GLY A 29 -3.77 21.76 -32.37
C GLY A 29 -4.05 20.31 -32.75
N TRP A 30 -4.56 19.53 -31.78
CA TRP A 30 -4.97 18.15 -31.95
C TRP A 30 -6.45 18.00 -31.62
N LYS A 31 -7.20 17.31 -32.49
CA LYS A 31 -8.63 17.03 -32.29
C LYS A 31 -8.91 15.53 -32.35
N PRO A 32 -9.62 14.93 -31.36
CA PRO A 32 -9.98 13.51 -31.36
C PRO A 32 -10.92 13.15 -32.52
N ALA A 33 -10.80 11.92 -33.03
CA ALA A 33 -11.57 11.42 -34.16
C ALA A 33 -13.04 11.14 -33.80
N GLY A 34 -13.35 10.63 -32.60
CA GLY A 34 -14.73 10.44 -32.12
C GLY A 34 -15.48 11.73 -31.82
N GLY A 35 -14.77 12.87 -31.80
CA GLY A 35 -15.29 14.15 -31.34
C GLY A 35 -15.05 14.37 -29.85
N GLY A 36 -14.89 15.64 -29.47
CA GLY A 36 -14.47 16.04 -28.13
C GLY A 36 -13.67 17.34 -28.18
N ASP A 37 -13.11 17.72 -27.04
CA ASP A 37 -12.34 18.95 -26.91
C ASP A 37 -11.07 18.94 -27.78
N THR A 38 -10.75 20.10 -28.34
CA THR A 38 -9.56 20.27 -29.20
C THR A 38 -8.43 20.84 -28.35
N PHE A 39 -7.35 20.07 -28.22
CA PHE A 39 -6.12 20.54 -27.58
C PHE A 39 -5.40 21.53 -28.49
N THR A 40 -4.82 22.59 -27.93
CA THR A 40 -4.03 23.59 -28.67
C THR A 40 -2.83 24.08 -27.87
N LEU A 41 -1.66 24.18 -28.51
CA LEU A 41 -0.46 24.78 -27.94
C LEU A 41 0.06 25.90 -28.84
N ASP A 42 0.17 27.11 -28.29
CA ASP A 42 0.86 28.24 -28.94
C ASP A 42 2.38 28.01 -28.96
N HIS A 43 3.02 28.30 -30.10
CA HIS A 43 4.45 28.09 -30.32
C HIS A 43 5.37 28.76 -29.28
N ASN A 44 5.00 29.89 -28.68
CA ASN A 44 5.77 30.55 -27.63
C ASN A 44 5.96 29.67 -26.37
N ASN A 45 5.08 28.69 -26.17
CA ASN A 45 5.19 27.74 -25.07
C ASN A 45 6.13 26.57 -25.35
N ILE A 46 6.62 26.38 -26.58
CA ILE A 46 7.56 25.29 -26.94
C ILE A 46 8.96 25.64 -26.43
N ALA A 47 9.54 24.76 -25.61
CA ALA A 47 10.92 24.86 -25.14
C ALA A 47 11.88 24.09 -26.06
N SER A 48 11.55 22.83 -26.33
CA SER A 48 12.29 21.92 -27.21
C SER A 48 11.34 20.85 -27.78
N ALA A 49 11.79 20.17 -28.84
CA ALA A 49 11.06 19.07 -29.46
C ALA A 49 12.02 17.94 -29.85
N GLN A 50 11.64 16.71 -29.53
CA GLN A 50 12.42 15.49 -29.77
C GLN A 50 11.61 14.53 -30.63
N TRP A 51 12.29 13.84 -31.54
CA TRP A 51 11.73 12.83 -32.45
C TRP A 51 12.35 11.47 -32.11
N SER A 52 11.49 10.49 -31.85
CA SER A 52 11.93 9.18 -31.38
C SER A 52 11.02 8.06 -31.89
N ARG A 53 11.50 6.82 -31.81
CA ARG A 53 10.73 5.62 -32.17
C ARG A 53 9.87 5.18 -30.99
N ALA A 54 8.57 5.02 -31.22
CA ALA A 54 7.56 4.71 -30.20
C ALA A 54 6.66 3.53 -30.63
N ALA A 55 5.79 3.07 -29.72
CA ALA A 55 4.97 1.86 -29.92
C ALA A 55 4.00 1.94 -31.12
N LYS A 56 3.54 3.14 -31.49
CA LYS A 56 2.58 3.36 -32.59
C LYS A 56 3.22 3.88 -33.88
N GLY A 57 4.56 3.95 -33.96
CA GLY A 57 5.28 4.54 -35.10
C GLY A 57 6.46 5.38 -34.65
N TYR A 58 6.50 6.64 -35.08
CA TYR A 58 7.34 7.68 -34.47
C TYR A 58 6.48 8.61 -33.60
N GLU A 59 7.11 9.20 -32.59
CA GLU A 59 6.53 10.23 -31.73
C GLU A 59 7.22 11.59 -31.95
N ILE A 60 6.53 12.66 -31.57
CA ILE A 60 7.18 13.90 -31.15
C ILE A 60 6.92 14.13 -29.66
N LYS A 61 7.98 14.20 -28.86
CA LYS A 61 7.94 14.69 -27.48
C LYS A 61 8.26 16.19 -27.45
N ILE A 62 7.35 16.99 -26.91
CA ILE A 62 7.45 18.46 -26.84
C ILE A 62 7.50 18.88 -25.37
N VAL A 63 8.51 19.65 -24.99
CA VAL A 63 8.65 20.21 -23.62
C VAL A 63 8.10 21.64 -23.58
N GLN A 64 7.29 21.98 -22.58
CA GLN A 64 6.73 23.32 -22.40
C GLN A 64 7.62 24.23 -21.55
N ARG A 65 7.81 25.50 -21.97
CA ARG A 65 8.58 26.51 -21.22
C ARG A 65 7.98 26.83 -19.85
N ALA A 66 6.66 27.06 -19.81
CA ALA A 66 5.99 27.81 -18.75
C ALA A 66 5.26 26.97 -17.69
N LYS A 67 5.15 25.64 -17.87
CA LYS A 67 4.39 24.76 -16.96
C LYS A 67 5.11 23.47 -16.58
N SER A 68 6.38 23.30 -16.99
CA SER A 68 7.12 22.02 -16.91
C SER A 68 6.34 20.81 -17.46
N GLY A 69 5.39 21.06 -18.36
CA GLY A 69 4.55 20.04 -18.98
C GLY A 69 5.23 19.44 -20.19
N ILE A 70 5.16 18.13 -20.32
CA ILE A 70 5.56 17.39 -21.52
C ILE A 70 4.30 17.07 -22.32
N ILE A 71 4.39 17.02 -23.65
CA ILE A 71 3.34 16.52 -24.55
C ILE A 71 3.98 15.46 -25.46
N GLN A 72 3.29 14.36 -25.71
CA GLN A 72 3.68 13.33 -26.68
C GLN A 72 2.61 13.22 -27.77
N LEU A 73 3.07 13.14 -29.02
CA LEU A 73 2.24 12.97 -30.20
C LEU A 73 2.71 11.71 -30.95
N ASP A 74 1.98 10.60 -30.83
CA ASP A 74 2.36 9.31 -31.44
C ASP A 74 1.68 9.11 -32.80
N GLY A 75 2.32 8.35 -33.69
CA GLY A 75 1.68 7.77 -34.90
C GLY A 75 2.22 8.32 -36.22
N PHE A 76 3.24 9.17 -36.18
CA PHE A 76 3.90 9.68 -37.37
C PHE A 76 4.65 8.57 -38.11
N GLN A 77 4.75 8.71 -39.44
CA GLN A 77 5.56 7.83 -40.28
C GLN A 77 6.99 8.38 -40.42
N GLN A 78 7.94 7.53 -40.82
CA GLN A 78 9.35 7.96 -40.99
C GLN A 78 9.48 9.10 -42.01
N GLU A 79 8.65 9.07 -43.05
CA GLU A 79 8.57 10.08 -44.12
C GLU A 79 8.07 11.46 -43.63
N ASP A 80 7.35 11.51 -42.50
CA ASP A 80 6.85 12.78 -41.94
C ASP A 80 7.96 13.62 -41.29
N TYR A 81 9.09 13.01 -40.91
CA TYR A 81 10.22 13.70 -40.27
C TYR A 81 10.67 14.93 -41.06
N ASP A 82 10.85 14.79 -42.37
CA ASP A 82 11.31 15.87 -43.24
C ASP A 82 10.28 17.02 -43.38
N ARG A 83 9.00 16.77 -43.12
CA ARG A 83 7.95 17.80 -43.07
C ARG A 83 7.96 18.48 -41.70
N LEU A 84 7.99 17.68 -40.64
CA LEU A 84 7.94 18.12 -39.25
C LEU A 84 9.20 18.90 -38.84
N ALA A 85 10.40 18.47 -39.22
CA ALA A 85 11.64 19.21 -39.00
C ALA A 85 11.63 20.60 -39.66
N LYS A 86 11.02 20.74 -40.85
CA LYS A 86 10.82 22.03 -41.53
C LYS A 86 9.79 22.90 -40.79
N VAL A 87 8.69 22.32 -40.30
CA VAL A 87 7.68 23.00 -39.46
C VAL A 87 8.30 23.56 -38.17
N PHE A 88 8.94 22.72 -37.35
CA PHE A 88 9.52 23.14 -36.08
C PHE A 88 10.63 24.20 -36.27
N LYS A 89 11.47 24.05 -37.29
CA LYS A 89 12.54 25.01 -37.61
C LYS A 89 12.01 26.34 -38.13
N ASN A 90 11.06 26.32 -39.06
CA ASN A 90 10.63 27.53 -39.79
C ASN A 90 9.53 28.31 -39.06
N TRP A 91 8.63 27.64 -38.33
CA TRP A 91 7.53 28.29 -37.61
C TRP A 91 7.82 28.48 -36.12
N TYR A 92 8.47 27.50 -35.47
CA TYR A 92 8.67 27.53 -34.02
C TYR A 92 10.12 27.85 -33.61
N SER A 93 11.00 28.14 -34.58
CA SER A 93 12.44 28.38 -34.37
C SER A 93 13.14 27.31 -33.51
N THR A 94 12.62 26.09 -33.54
CA THR A 94 13.01 24.98 -32.67
C THR A 94 13.62 23.86 -33.50
N VAL A 95 14.74 23.28 -33.06
CA VAL A 95 15.31 22.08 -33.68
C VAL A 95 14.50 20.86 -33.24
N LEU A 96 14.12 20.00 -34.19
CA LEU A 96 13.53 18.70 -33.88
C LEU A 96 14.69 17.70 -33.71
N GLU A 97 15.00 17.35 -32.47
CA GLU A 97 16.15 16.49 -32.13
C GLU A 97 15.81 15.01 -32.31
N SER A 98 16.45 14.34 -33.28
CA SER A 98 16.31 12.88 -33.43
C SER A 98 17.07 12.15 -32.32
N LYS A 99 16.38 11.31 -31.54
CA LYS A 99 16.93 10.50 -30.45
C LYS A 99 16.73 9.00 -30.69
N GLU A 100 17.78 8.23 -30.46
CA GLU A 100 17.72 6.75 -30.46
C GLU A 100 17.62 6.21 -29.04
N HIS A 101 16.56 5.44 -28.76
CA HIS A 101 16.35 4.76 -27.47
C HIS A 101 17.32 3.58 -27.27
N ALA A 102 17.56 3.20 -26.01
CA ALA A 102 18.44 2.11 -25.61
C ALA A 102 17.75 0.72 -25.68
N LEU A 103 17.67 0.14 -26.88
CA LEU A 103 16.97 -1.13 -27.14
C LEU A 103 17.66 -2.41 -26.62
N ARG A 104 18.73 -2.30 -25.81
CA ARG A 104 19.56 -3.45 -25.38
C ARG A 104 19.03 -4.21 -24.15
N GLY A 105 17.99 -3.72 -23.48
CA GLY A 105 17.44 -4.34 -22.26
C GLY A 105 18.39 -4.33 -21.05
N TRP A 106 19.43 -3.49 -21.06
CA TRP A 106 20.37 -3.35 -19.95
C TRP A 106 19.80 -2.43 -18.87
N ASN A 107 19.80 -2.88 -17.62
CA ASN A 107 19.19 -2.17 -16.49
C ASN A 107 20.19 -1.34 -15.67
N TRP A 108 21.41 -1.13 -16.18
CA TRP A 108 22.44 -0.29 -15.57
C TRP A 108 22.71 0.95 -16.43
N GLY A 109 22.69 2.12 -15.82
CA GLY A 109 22.75 3.41 -16.51
C GLY A 109 22.91 4.57 -15.52
N LYS A 110 22.75 5.79 -16.02
CA LYS A 110 22.70 7.02 -15.22
C LYS A 110 21.28 7.56 -15.19
N ALA A 111 20.89 8.16 -14.08
CA ALA A 111 19.63 8.86 -13.94
C ALA A 111 19.91 10.37 -13.91
N GLU A 112 19.25 11.13 -14.80
CA GLU A 112 19.55 12.53 -15.09
C GLU A 112 18.28 13.37 -14.87
N PHE A 113 18.34 14.34 -13.95
CA PHE A 113 17.20 15.15 -13.53
C PHE A 113 17.06 16.41 -14.39
N SER A 114 16.18 16.42 -15.39
CA SER A 114 15.92 17.61 -16.23
C SER A 114 15.04 18.66 -15.50
N LYS A 115 14.37 19.54 -16.27
CA LYS A 115 13.35 20.47 -15.75
C LYS A 115 11.95 19.84 -15.59
N SER A 116 11.67 18.74 -16.28
CA SER A 116 10.29 18.23 -16.44
C SER A 116 10.16 16.70 -16.42
N GLU A 117 11.28 15.99 -16.56
CA GLU A 117 11.36 14.54 -16.54
C GLU A 117 12.67 14.05 -15.91
N LEU A 118 12.61 12.91 -15.23
CA LEU A 118 13.77 12.08 -14.92
C LEU A 118 14.10 11.21 -16.14
N THR A 119 15.29 11.33 -16.70
CA THR A 119 15.77 10.48 -17.82
C THR A 119 16.67 9.37 -17.28
N PHE A 120 16.43 8.12 -17.66
CA PHE A 120 17.37 7.02 -17.38
C PHE A 120 18.15 6.66 -18.66
N SER A 121 19.44 6.97 -18.66
CA SER A 121 20.36 6.90 -19.80
C SER A 121 21.29 5.66 -19.71
N VAL A 122 21.22 4.79 -20.70
CA VAL A 122 22.07 3.59 -20.87
C VAL A 122 23.02 3.82 -22.05
N GLN A 123 24.33 3.81 -21.80
CA GLN A 123 25.35 4.17 -22.81
C GLN A 123 25.07 5.50 -23.52
N ASN A 124 24.67 6.53 -22.75
CA ASN A 124 24.28 7.87 -23.21
C ASN A 124 23.06 7.89 -24.17
N ARG A 125 22.24 6.85 -24.17
CA ARG A 125 20.95 6.77 -24.88
C ARG A 125 19.82 6.66 -23.86
N PRO A 126 18.71 7.43 -23.98
CA PRO A 126 17.56 7.25 -23.09
C PRO A 126 16.99 5.84 -23.23
N ALA A 127 16.82 5.14 -22.12
CA ALA A 127 16.08 3.87 -22.03
C ALA A 127 14.61 4.11 -21.71
N PHE A 128 14.34 5.09 -20.84
CA PHE A 128 13.01 5.64 -20.57
C PHE A 128 13.13 7.03 -19.92
N GLU A 129 12.05 7.80 -20.00
CA GLU A 129 11.88 9.07 -19.30
C GLU A 129 10.58 9.06 -18.49
N LEU A 130 10.63 9.68 -17.31
CA LEU A 130 9.53 9.74 -16.36
C LEU A 130 9.20 11.20 -16.07
N ALA A 131 8.11 11.70 -16.67
CA ALA A 131 7.61 13.05 -16.48
C ALA A 131 7.19 13.27 -15.01
N TYR A 132 7.65 14.36 -14.39
CA TYR A 132 7.35 14.69 -12.99
C TYR A 132 5.85 14.89 -12.72
N SER A 133 5.05 15.21 -13.75
CA SER A 133 3.59 15.28 -13.66
C SER A 133 2.91 13.94 -13.42
N GLU A 134 3.54 12.82 -13.77
CA GLU A 134 2.96 11.48 -13.63
C GLU A 134 3.37 10.79 -12.31
N ILE A 135 4.26 11.41 -11.52
CA ILE A 135 4.68 10.91 -10.20
C ILE A 135 3.67 11.38 -9.15
N GLY A 136 3.08 10.41 -8.44
CA GLY A 136 2.14 10.67 -7.35
C GLY A 136 2.85 10.79 -5.99
N ASN A 137 3.84 9.94 -5.75
CA ASN A 137 4.58 9.85 -4.49
C ASN A 137 5.97 9.19 -4.72
N THR A 138 6.87 9.28 -3.74
CA THR A 138 8.15 8.56 -3.73
C THR A 138 8.55 8.23 -2.30
N ASN A 139 9.34 7.16 -2.11
CA ASN A 139 9.74 6.68 -0.78
C ASN A 139 11.10 5.97 -0.82
N LEU A 140 11.86 6.05 0.27
CA LEU A 140 13.07 5.24 0.49
C LEU A 140 12.68 3.83 0.96
N ALA A 141 12.44 2.95 -0.02
CA ALA A 141 12.05 1.55 0.22
C ALA A 141 13.14 0.72 0.92
N GLY A 142 14.41 1.13 0.76
CA GLY A 142 15.57 0.50 1.39
C GLY A 142 16.78 1.44 1.38
N ARG A 143 17.90 1.03 1.99
CA ARG A 143 19.09 1.90 2.13
C ARG A 143 19.58 2.46 0.79
N ASN A 144 19.56 1.64 -0.27
CA ASN A 144 19.99 2.00 -1.61
C ASN A 144 18.80 1.94 -2.61
N GLU A 145 17.56 1.94 -2.13
CA GLU A 145 16.36 1.72 -2.97
C GLU A 145 15.37 2.88 -2.87
N VAL A 146 15.10 3.51 -4.00
CA VAL A 146 14.07 4.55 -4.14
C VAL A 146 12.90 3.99 -4.92
N ALA A 147 11.73 3.94 -4.28
CA ALA A 147 10.46 3.64 -4.92
C ALA A 147 9.81 4.93 -5.44
N VAL A 148 9.23 4.86 -6.63
CA VAL A 148 8.52 5.95 -7.28
C VAL A 148 7.14 5.44 -7.64
N GLU A 149 6.12 6.01 -7.00
CA GLU A 149 4.72 5.61 -7.16
C GLU A 149 4.04 6.54 -8.17
N MET A 150 3.44 5.95 -9.19
CA MET A 150 2.75 6.68 -10.24
C MET A 150 1.43 7.25 -9.73
N ALA A 151 1.08 8.46 -10.17
CA ALA A 151 -0.24 9.02 -9.96
C ALA A 151 -1.25 8.21 -10.78
N LEU A 152 -1.98 7.32 -10.11
CA LEU A 152 -3.10 6.59 -10.72
C LEU A 152 -4.28 7.55 -10.94
N PRO A 153 -5.09 7.37 -12.00
CA PRO A 153 -6.35 8.10 -12.14
C PRO A 153 -7.24 7.84 -10.93
N ASP A 154 -7.83 8.92 -10.40
CA ASP A 154 -8.95 8.75 -9.49
C ASP A 154 -10.13 8.08 -10.23
N THR A 155 -10.82 7.19 -9.53
CA THR A 155 -12.09 6.61 -9.99
C THR A 155 -13.30 7.47 -9.60
N GLY A 156 -13.07 8.50 -8.77
CA GLY A 156 -13.98 9.63 -8.56
C GLY A 156 -14.08 10.53 -9.80
N ALA A 157 -15.26 11.12 -10.01
CA ALA A 157 -15.58 11.84 -11.23
C ALA A 157 -14.98 13.26 -11.26
N ASN A 158 -13.79 13.42 -11.86
CA ASN A 158 -13.29 14.75 -12.25
C ASN A 158 -12.40 14.79 -13.51
N ALA A 159 -12.52 13.81 -14.40
CA ALA A 159 -11.84 13.78 -15.71
C ALA A 159 -12.40 14.79 -16.75
N GLN A 160 -12.99 15.90 -16.30
CA GLN A 160 -13.81 16.82 -17.11
C GLN A 160 -13.40 18.30 -16.99
N LEU A 161 -12.16 18.57 -16.54
CA LEU A 161 -11.56 19.89 -16.56
C LEU A 161 -10.28 19.87 -17.39
N GLY A 162 -10.35 20.39 -18.62
CA GLY A 162 -9.20 20.67 -19.49
C GLY A 162 -8.30 21.81 -19.01
N GLY A 163 -8.04 21.87 -17.70
CA GLY A 163 -7.15 22.81 -17.04
C GLY A 163 -5.85 22.13 -16.57
N ALA A 164 -4.83 22.91 -16.28
CA ALA A 164 -3.56 22.37 -15.78
C ALA A 164 -3.69 21.78 -14.36
N ARG A 165 -2.79 20.83 -14.02
CA ARG A 165 -2.60 20.18 -12.69
C ARG A 165 -3.43 18.93 -12.36
N SER A 166 -3.87 18.14 -13.35
CA SER A 166 -4.15 16.72 -13.10
C SER A 166 -2.83 15.91 -13.20
N LYS A 167 -2.26 15.51 -12.06
CA LYS A 167 -1.11 14.60 -12.03
C LYS A 167 -1.56 13.19 -12.43
N GLY A 168 -0.77 12.47 -13.23
CA GLY A 168 -1.10 11.11 -13.68
C GLY A 168 -2.08 11.00 -14.85
N SER A 169 -2.45 12.13 -15.47
CA SER A 169 -3.49 12.18 -16.50
C SER A 169 -3.14 11.44 -17.79
N LYS A 170 -1.86 11.12 -18.05
CA LYS A 170 -1.43 10.37 -19.23
C LYS A 170 -1.41 8.87 -18.96
N ALA A 171 -0.85 8.47 -17.81
CA ALA A 171 -0.87 7.08 -17.37
C ALA A 171 -2.30 6.53 -17.31
N ALA A 172 -3.26 7.39 -16.92
CA ALA A 172 -4.70 7.11 -16.96
C ALA A 172 -5.25 6.68 -18.34
N ALA A 173 -4.69 7.20 -19.43
CA ALA A 173 -5.14 6.93 -20.80
C ALA A 173 -4.65 5.55 -21.33
N GLY A 174 -3.63 4.96 -20.71
CA GLY A 174 -3.13 3.63 -21.05
C GLY A 174 -4.19 2.52 -20.91
N ARG A 175 -3.95 1.41 -21.61
CA ARG A 175 -4.65 0.13 -21.34
C ARG A 175 -4.03 -0.55 -20.11
N ASP A 176 -2.71 -0.63 -20.12
CA ASP A 176 -1.89 -1.10 -19.03
C ASP A 176 -1.28 0.12 -18.34
N GLN A 177 -1.14 0.08 -17.02
CA GLN A 177 -0.73 1.24 -16.21
C GLN A 177 0.47 0.87 -15.34
N LEU A 178 1.55 1.63 -15.45
CA LEU A 178 2.65 1.57 -14.49
C LEU A 178 2.14 2.10 -13.15
N VAL A 179 2.37 1.35 -12.07
CA VAL A 179 1.90 1.69 -10.72
C VAL A 179 3.06 2.12 -9.82
N GLU A 180 4.18 1.41 -9.89
CA GLU A 180 5.35 1.60 -9.04
C GLU A 180 6.60 1.23 -9.86
N MET A 181 7.67 2.00 -9.71
CA MET A 181 9.02 1.68 -10.20
C MET A 181 9.99 1.74 -9.02
N ARG A 182 11.05 0.91 -9.03
CA ARG A 182 12.12 0.97 -8.01
C ARG A 182 13.49 1.08 -8.66
N PHE A 183 14.28 2.04 -8.18
CA PHE A 183 15.67 2.24 -8.56
C PHE A 183 16.59 1.71 -7.46
N TYR A 184 17.59 0.92 -7.85
CA TYR A 184 18.75 0.64 -7.00
C TYR A 184 19.85 1.66 -7.28
N ILE A 185 20.24 2.43 -6.27
CA ILE A 185 21.16 3.56 -6.36
C ILE A 185 22.35 3.33 -5.40
N PRO A 186 23.48 2.81 -5.89
CA PRO A 186 24.63 2.49 -5.06
C PRO A 186 25.46 3.71 -4.67
N GLY A 187 25.96 3.72 -3.44
CA GLY A 187 27.08 4.57 -3.00
C GLY A 187 26.69 5.85 -2.26
N VAL A 188 27.67 6.75 -2.16
CA VAL A 188 27.54 8.12 -1.64
C VAL A 188 27.86 9.11 -2.75
N THR A 189 27.34 10.34 -2.66
CA THR A 189 27.60 11.39 -3.65
C THR A 189 27.56 12.78 -3.00
N THR A 190 28.28 13.73 -3.57
CA THR A 190 28.19 15.14 -3.17
C THR A 190 27.14 15.86 -4.02
N ARG A 191 26.48 16.88 -3.46
CA ARG A 191 25.36 17.57 -4.12
C ARG A 191 25.71 18.15 -5.51
N LYS A 192 26.95 18.67 -5.66
CA LYS A 192 27.47 19.20 -6.93
C LYS A 192 27.58 18.15 -8.05
N GLU A 193 27.84 16.88 -7.72
CA GLU A 193 28.00 15.81 -8.72
C GLU A 193 26.66 15.32 -9.30
N ALA A 194 25.56 15.56 -8.59
CA ALA A 194 24.21 15.11 -8.97
C ALA A 194 23.36 16.21 -9.65
N GLU A 195 23.55 17.49 -9.30
CA GLU A 195 22.74 18.61 -9.83
C GLU A 195 23.30 19.22 -11.12
N GLY A 196 24.60 19.05 -11.42
CA GLY A 196 25.25 19.62 -12.60
C GLY A 196 25.56 21.12 -12.48
N GLU A 197 25.86 21.78 -13.62
CA GLU A 197 26.33 23.18 -13.64
C GLU A 197 25.26 24.23 -13.29
N ASP A 198 23.98 23.85 -13.16
CA ASP A 198 22.87 24.73 -12.73
C ASP A 198 22.80 24.94 -11.20
N ALA A 199 23.74 24.39 -10.42
CA ALA A 199 23.81 24.56 -8.97
C ALA A 199 24.14 26.03 -8.59
N GLY A 200 23.10 26.80 -8.25
CA GLY A 200 23.19 28.22 -7.89
C GLY A 200 24.21 28.49 -6.77
N SER A 201 25.00 29.56 -6.94
CA SER A 201 26.22 29.81 -6.16
C SER A 201 26.00 30.40 -4.76
N ASP A 202 25.09 29.84 -3.97
CA ASP A 202 24.80 30.29 -2.59
C ASP A 202 24.49 29.11 -1.64
N ALA A 203 25.48 28.21 -1.50
CA ALA A 203 25.43 27.10 -0.53
C ALA A 203 26.75 27.01 0.24
N GLY A 204 26.75 27.47 1.49
CA GLY A 204 27.94 27.50 2.34
C GLY A 204 28.24 26.18 3.04
N ASN A 205 29.36 25.54 2.65
CA ASN A 205 30.21 24.72 3.54
C ASN A 205 29.52 23.61 4.37
N ASP A 206 28.66 22.78 3.76
CA ASP A 206 28.15 21.54 4.35
C ASP A 206 28.40 20.33 3.41
N GLU A 207 29.69 20.06 3.14
CA GLU A 207 30.13 18.91 2.34
C GLU A 207 30.10 17.60 3.16
N GLN A 208 28.90 17.21 3.59
CA GLN A 208 28.64 15.91 4.21
C GLN A 208 28.34 14.86 3.14
N GLU A 209 29.03 13.71 3.18
CA GLU A 209 28.79 12.58 2.27
C GLU A 209 27.37 12.00 2.48
N LYS A 210 26.40 12.44 1.70
CA LYS A 210 25.06 11.84 1.68
C LYS A 210 25.07 10.53 0.88
N ASN A 211 24.23 9.60 1.33
CA ASN A 211 23.86 8.43 0.55
C ASN A 211 23.20 8.87 -0.77
N ALA A 212 23.66 8.33 -1.90
CA ALA A 212 23.18 8.72 -3.22
C ALA A 212 21.68 8.45 -3.41
N ALA A 213 21.15 7.37 -2.81
CA ALA A 213 19.72 7.09 -2.81
C ALA A 213 18.90 8.16 -2.06
N THR A 214 19.42 8.67 -0.94
CA THR A 214 18.77 9.74 -0.15
C THR A 214 18.77 11.06 -0.89
N LEU A 215 19.89 11.43 -1.53
CA LEU A 215 19.95 12.66 -2.32
C LEU A 215 19.03 12.58 -3.55
N PHE A 216 19.03 11.47 -4.28
CA PHE A 216 18.11 11.23 -5.40
C PHE A 216 16.64 11.38 -4.96
N TYR A 217 16.28 10.82 -3.80
CA TYR A 217 14.94 10.95 -3.22
C TYR A 217 14.59 12.40 -2.84
N GLU A 218 15.52 13.14 -2.23
CA GLU A 218 15.35 14.58 -1.93
C GLU A 218 15.12 15.39 -3.23
N THR A 219 15.96 15.22 -4.25
CA THR A 219 15.83 15.90 -5.56
C THR A 219 14.56 15.49 -6.31
N LEU A 220 14.08 14.25 -6.16
CA LEU A 220 12.85 13.80 -6.79
C LEU A 220 11.59 14.37 -6.11
N ILE A 221 11.60 14.52 -4.78
CA ILE A 221 10.52 15.21 -4.05
C ILE A 221 10.43 16.67 -4.50
N ASP A 222 11.57 17.36 -4.58
CA ASP A 222 11.69 18.75 -5.02
C ASP A 222 11.17 18.94 -6.46
N LYS A 223 11.82 18.30 -7.45
CA LYS A 223 11.49 18.49 -8.87
C LYS A 223 10.10 17.98 -9.29
N ALA A 224 9.46 17.12 -8.51
CA ALA A 224 8.08 16.69 -8.73
C ALA A 224 7.07 17.29 -7.74
N GLU A 225 7.45 18.32 -6.97
CA GLU A 225 6.58 19.08 -6.07
C GLU A 225 5.81 18.17 -5.07
N ILE A 226 6.45 17.09 -4.58
CA ILE A 226 5.82 15.99 -3.80
C ILE A 226 5.68 16.39 -2.31
N GLY A 227 4.90 17.44 -2.10
CA GLY A 227 4.57 18.01 -0.80
C GLY A 227 3.86 19.34 -1.00
N GLU A 228 4.52 20.26 -1.70
CA GLU A 228 4.03 21.62 -1.97
C GLU A 228 2.70 21.62 -2.75
N THR A 229 2.48 20.66 -3.67
CA THR A 229 1.18 20.51 -4.35
C THR A 229 0.02 20.03 -3.47
N ALA A 230 0.22 19.84 -2.16
CA ALA A 230 -0.87 19.63 -1.20
C ALA A 230 -1.41 20.93 -0.56
N GLY A 231 -0.74 22.06 -0.77
CA GLY A 231 -1.02 23.34 -0.07
C GLY A 231 -0.32 23.41 1.30
N ASP A 232 -0.54 24.51 2.02
CA ASP A 232 -0.02 24.67 3.37
C ASP A 232 -0.62 23.64 4.34
N THR A 233 0.15 23.19 5.33
CA THR A 233 -0.37 22.30 6.38
C THR A 233 -1.29 23.08 7.32
N ILE A 234 -2.50 22.57 7.52
CA ILE A 234 -3.53 23.11 8.44
C ILE A 234 -3.16 22.78 9.89
N ALA A 235 -2.67 21.57 10.12
CA ALA A 235 -2.17 21.07 11.40
C ALA A 235 -1.16 19.93 11.17
N THR A 236 -0.19 19.81 12.07
CA THR A 236 0.81 18.74 12.08
C THR A 236 0.88 18.11 13.47
N PHE A 237 0.78 16.78 13.56
CA PHE A 237 0.96 16.01 14.79
C PHE A 237 2.22 15.15 14.68
N LEU A 238 3.18 15.31 15.60
CA LEU A 238 4.48 14.63 15.53
C LEU A 238 4.49 13.29 16.29
N ASP A 239 5.30 12.34 15.77
CA ASP A 239 5.65 11.06 16.41
C ASP A 239 4.46 10.17 16.88
N VAL A 240 3.31 10.25 16.21
CA VAL A 240 2.08 9.53 16.61
C VAL A 240 2.28 8.02 16.53
N LEU A 241 2.06 7.33 17.64
CA LEU A 241 2.23 5.88 17.75
C LEU A 241 1.11 5.14 16.99
N HIS A 242 1.49 4.37 15.97
CA HIS A 242 0.59 3.52 15.21
C HIS A 242 0.79 2.04 15.60
N LEU A 243 -0.30 1.36 15.95
CA LEU A 243 -0.34 -0.07 16.21
C LEU A 243 -0.50 -0.89 14.93
N THR A 244 -1.11 -0.31 13.90
CA THR A 244 -1.32 -0.92 12.56
C THR A 244 -1.47 0.20 11.53
N PRO A 245 -0.61 0.31 10.49
CA PRO A 245 0.71 -0.31 10.40
C PRO A 245 1.55 -0.03 11.65
N ARG A 246 2.43 -0.95 12.07
CA ARG A 246 3.19 -0.76 13.31
C ARG A 246 4.34 0.23 13.07
N GLY A 247 4.30 1.39 13.72
CA GLY A 247 5.34 2.41 13.58
C GLY A 247 5.06 3.68 14.39
N ARG A 248 5.86 4.71 14.13
CA ARG A 248 5.60 6.10 14.54
C ARG A 248 5.61 6.95 13.27
N PHE A 249 4.60 7.81 13.14
CA PHE A 249 4.37 8.62 11.95
C PHE A 249 3.99 10.03 12.38
N ASP A 250 4.56 11.03 11.73
CA ASP A 250 3.99 12.38 11.76
C ASP A 250 2.71 12.40 10.90
N ILE A 251 1.71 13.17 11.31
CA ILE A 251 0.44 13.34 10.60
C ILE A 251 0.31 14.80 10.18
N ASP A 252 0.54 15.09 8.90
CA ASP A 252 0.29 16.40 8.32
C ASP A 252 -1.11 16.42 7.69
N MET A 253 -1.89 17.46 7.99
CA MET A 253 -3.27 17.61 7.51
C MET A 253 -3.38 18.80 6.55
N TYR A 254 -3.98 18.57 5.38
CA TYR A 254 -4.20 19.56 4.32
C TYR A 254 -5.71 19.65 4.01
N GLU A 255 -6.15 20.45 3.03
CA GLU A 255 -7.59 20.68 2.79
C GLU A 255 -8.35 19.39 2.40
N ALA A 256 -7.80 18.59 1.48
CA ALA A 256 -8.46 17.40 0.90
C ALA A 256 -7.84 16.05 1.33
N SER A 257 -6.61 16.07 1.85
CA SER A 257 -5.83 14.88 2.19
C SER A 257 -5.02 15.07 3.46
N PHE A 258 -4.57 13.98 4.06
CA PHE A 258 -3.54 13.96 5.09
C PHE A 258 -2.38 13.07 4.66
N ARG A 259 -1.19 13.29 5.24
CA ARG A 259 0.04 12.56 4.95
C ARG A 259 0.57 11.92 6.23
N LEU A 260 0.81 10.61 6.21
CA LEU A 260 1.44 9.87 7.30
C LEU A 260 2.93 9.70 6.99
N ARG A 261 3.78 10.58 7.52
CA ARG A 261 5.24 10.53 7.30
C ARG A 261 5.93 9.68 8.35
N GLY A 262 6.36 8.48 7.98
CA GLY A 262 7.21 7.61 8.79
C GLY A 262 8.66 7.58 8.28
N LYS A 263 9.59 7.05 9.07
CA LYS A 263 11.03 6.99 8.73
C LYS A 263 11.40 6.10 7.53
N THR A 264 10.46 5.34 6.98
CA THR A 264 10.68 4.34 5.91
C THR A 264 9.47 4.18 4.99
N TYR A 265 8.35 4.85 5.31
CA TYR A 265 7.10 4.76 4.58
C TYR A 265 6.33 6.07 4.74
N ASP A 266 5.85 6.59 3.62
CA ASP A 266 5.11 7.84 3.52
C ASP A 266 3.80 7.58 2.76
N TYR A 267 2.66 7.91 3.37
CA TYR A 267 1.35 7.62 2.82
C TYR A 267 0.50 8.90 2.70
N LYS A 268 0.25 9.37 1.48
CA LYS A 268 -0.77 10.38 1.19
C LYS A 268 -2.16 9.73 1.09
N ILE A 269 -3.12 10.18 1.91
CA ILE A 269 -4.45 9.58 2.02
C ILE A 269 -5.51 10.67 1.87
N GLN A 270 -6.37 10.55 0.86
CA GLN A 270 -7.52 11.43 0.67
C GLN A 270 -8.56 11.20 1.78
N TYR A 271 -9.21 12.24 2.30
CA TYR A 271 -10.25 12.06 3.32
C TYR A 271 -11.43 11.22 2.82
N GLU A 272 -11.68 11.20 1.51
CA GLU A 272 -12.71 10.35 0.90
C GLU A 272 -12.46 8.84 1.07
N ALA A 273 -11.20 8.42 1.18
CA ALA A 273 -10.81 7.03 1.41
C ALA A 273 -11.18 6.55 2.83
N ILE A 274 -11.29 7.47 3.82
CA ILE A 274 -11.81 7.14 5.15
C ILE A 274 -13.31 6.83 5.02
N LYS A 275 -13.70 5.55 5.13
CA LYS A 275 -15.12 5.15 5.16
C LYS A 275 -15.65 4.99 6.58
N LYS A 276 -14.76 4.79 7.57
CA LYS A 276 -15.10 4.60 9.00
C LYS A 276 -14.08 5.34 9.85
N PHE A 277 -14.53 6.03 10.89
CA PHE A 277 -13.66 6.65 11.89
C PHE A 277 -14.22 6.35 13.29
N MET A 278 -13.38 5.86 14.20
CA MET A 278 -13.83 5.42 15.53
C MET A 278 -12.86 5.89 16.61
N VAL A 279 -13.39 6.27 17.77
CA VAL A 279 -12.62 6.58 18.98
C VAL A 279 -12.98 5.54 20.05
N LEU A 280 -12.01 4.73 20.44
CA LEU A 280 -12.17 3.58 21.32
C LEU A 280 -11.29 3.74 22.58
N PRO A 281 -11.86 3.93 23.79
CA PRO A 281 -11.07 3.96 25.03
C PRO A 281 -10.53 2.56 25.33
N LYS A 282 -9.21 2.44 25.54
CA LYS A 282 -8.58 1.14 25.77
C LYS A 282 -8.89 0.62 27.18
N PRO A 283 -9.09 -0.70 27.39
CA PRO A 283 -9.33 -1.29 28.73
C PRO A 283 -8.11 -1.29 29.67
N ASP A 284 -7.20 -0.32 29.53
CA ASP A 284 -6.09 -0.05 30.46
C ASP A 284 -6.22 1.32 31.15
N GLU A 285 -7.30 2.07 30.90
CA GLU A 285 -7.63 3.40 31.45
C GLU A 285 -6.63 4.54 31.16
N VAL A 286 -5.51 4.23 30.50
CA VAL A 286 -4.39 5.15 30.21
C VAL A 286 -4.37 5.58 28.74
N HIS A 287 -4.97 4.82 27.83
CA HIS A 287 -4.89 5.10 26.38
C HIS A 287 -6.24 5.18 25.67
N TYR A 288 -6.24 5.92 24.56
CA TYR A 288 -7.29 5.91 23.54
C TYR A 288 -6.74 5.37 22.22
N MET A 289 -7.56 4.61 21.51
CA MET A 289 -7.26 4.14 20.16
C MET A 289 -8.18 4.84 19.15
N LEU A 290 -7.59 5.47 18.14
CA LEU A 290 -8.32 6.01 16.99
C LEU A 290 -8.18 5.02 15.82
N VAL A 291 -9.30 4.64 15.24
CA VAL A 291 -9.38 3.60 14.20
C VAL A 291 -10.00 4.17 12.94
N MET A 292 -9.23 4.20 11.84
CA MET A 292 -9.66 4.65 10.53
C MET A 292 -9.80 3.45 9.59
N GLY A 293 -11.01 3.17 9.11
CA GLY A 293 -11.25 2.18 8.07
C GLY A 293 -11.08 2.82 6.69
N LEU A 294 -10.12 2.33 5.92
CA LEU A 294 -9.72 2.86 4.62
C LEU A 294 -10.19 1.96 3.48
N ASP A 295 -10.72 2.57 2.43
CA ASP A 295 -11.05 1.94 1.16
C ASP A 295 -10.74 2.92 0.00
N PRO A 296 -9.72 2.65 -0.83
CA PRO A 296 -8.88 1.45 -0.85
C PRO A 296 -8.01 1.28 0.42
N PRO A 297 -7.61 0.04 0.77
CA PRO A 297 -6.71 -0.22 1.90
C PRO A 297 -5.29 0.29 1.62
N LEU A 298 -4.65 0.85 2.65
CA LEU A 298 -3.24 1.26 2.62
C LEU A 298 -2.35 0.06 2.30
N ARG A 299 -1.32 0.22 1.47
CA ARG A 299 -0.41 -0.86 1.07
C ARG A 299 0.98 -0.64 1.63
N GLN A 300 1.65 -1.73 2.03
CA GLN A 300 3.05 -1.74 2.43
C GLN A 300 3.71 -2.97 1.81
N GLY A 301 4.27 -2.79 0.62
CA GLY A 301 4.63 -3.91 -0.26
C GLY A 301 3.42 -4.79 -0.56
N GLN A 302 3.54 -6.10 -0.32
CA GLN A 302 2.44 -7.05 -0.49
C GLN A 302 1.33 -6.92 0.58
N THR A 303 1.63 -6.35 1.75
CA THR A 303 0.68 -6.28 2.88
C THR A 303 -0.35 -5.18 2.64
N ARG A 304 -1.63 -5.46 2.94
CA ARG A 304 -2.74 -4.48 2.89
C ARG A 304 -3.31 -4.22 4.27
N TYR A 305 -3.50 -2.95 4.59
CA TYR A 305 -4.05 -2.46 5.84
C TYR A 305 -5.40 -1.75 5.59
N PRO A 306 -6.53 -2.46 5.68
CA PRO A 306 -7.87 -1.87 5.56
C PRO A 306 -8.28 -1.03 6.77
N PHE A 307 -7.49 -1.09 7.86
CA PHE A 307 -7.62 -0.21 9.02
C PHE A 307 -6.27 0.34 9.42
N VAL A 308 -6.25 1.63 9.74
CA VAL A 308 -5.17 2.28 10.48
C VAL A 308 -5.61 2.40 11.95
N VAL A 309 -4.73 2.02 12.88
CA VAL A 309 -4.98 2.05 14.33
C VAL A 309 -3.87 2.86 15.00
N MET A 310 -4.24 4.04 15.51
CA MET A 310 -3.37 4.94 16.27
C MET A 310 -3.62 4.75 17.77
N GLN A 311 -2.59 4.85 18.61
CA GLN A 311 -2.70 4.84 20.07
C GLN A 311 -2.16 6.15 20.65
N PHE A 312 -3.01 6.84 21.39
CA PHE A 312 -2.70 8.07 22.12
C PHE A 312 -2.78 7.81 23.62
N LYS A 313 -2.06 8.58 24.44
CA LYS A 313 -2.34 8.59 25.89
C LYS A 313 -3.60 9.42 26.16
N LYS A 314 -4.22 9.17 27.30
CA LYS A 314 -5.40 9.90 27.79
C LYS A 314 -5.03 11.28 28.31
N ASP A 315 -3.97 11.35 29.10
CA ASP A 315 -3.50 12.54 29.83
C ASP A 315 -2.43 13.33 29.05
N GLU A 316 -2.43 13.19 27.73
CA GLU A 316 -1.51 13.84 26.79
C GLU A 316 -2.30 14.94 26.08
N GLU A 317 -2.15 16.17 26.57
CA GLU A 317 -2.80 17.37 26.06
C GLU A 317 -1.92 18.06 25.01
N VAL A 318 -2.56 18.79 24.10
CA VAL A 318 -1.85 19.52 23.04
C VAL A 318 -2.48 20.89 22.82
N THR A 319 -1.63 21.89 22.62
CA THR A 319 -2.01 23.24 22.19
C THR A 319 -1.71 23.38 20.70
N ILE A 320 -2.73 23.62 19.87
CA ILE A 320 -2.57 23.78 18.41
C ILE A 320 -3.42 24.94 17.91
N ASP A 321 -2.77 25.92 17.29
CA ASP A 321 -3.40 26.89 16.40
C ASP A 321 -3.54 26.28 15.00
N LEU A 322 -4.72 26.39 14.37
CA LEU A 322 -4.91 25.96 12.99
C LEU A 322 -4.37 27.03 12.03
N ASN A 323 -3.58 26.60 11.05
CA ASN A 323 -3.14 27.43 9.95
C ASN A 323 -4.27 27.57 8.91
N LEU A 324 -5.29 28.36 9.25
CA LEU A 324 -6.45 28.67 8.41
C LEU A 324 -6.81 30.15 8.50
N ASN A 325 -7.13 30.77 7.37
CA ASN A 325 -7.61 32.16 7.34
C ASN A 325 -9.02 32.26 7.95
N GLU A 326 -9.32 33.36 8.64
CA GLU A 326 -10.64 33.60 9.25
C GLU A 326 -11.81 33.42 8.26
N ASP A 327 -11.63 33.85 7.01
CA ASP A 327 -12.67 33.75 5.98
C ASP A 327 -12.87 32.32 5.47
N GLU A 328 -11.83 31.48 5.49
CA GLU A 328 -11.93 30.06 5.14
C GLU A 328 -12.58 29.25 6.28
N LEU A 329 -12.22 29.57 7.53
CA LEU A 329 -12.87 29.02 8.71
C LEU A 329 -14.38 29.34 8.69
N LYS A 330 -14.75 30.60 8.42
CA LYS A 330 -16.16 31.04 8.34
C LYS A 330 -16.92 30.49 7.12
N SER A 331 -16.27 30.23 5.99
CA SER A 331 -16.96 29.80 4.75
C SER A 331 -17.02 28.28 4.55
N LYS A 332 -15.97 27.53 4.90
CA LYS A 332 -15.87 26.07 4.67
C LYS A 332 -16.12 25.27 5.96
N TYR A 333 -15.68 25.78 7.11
CA TYR A 333 -15.51 25.01 8.35
C TYR A 333 -16.30 25.54 9.56
N GLN A 334 -17.26 26.44 9.34
CA GLN A 334 -18.15 26.96 10.37
C GLN A 334 -18.82 25.80 11.14
N ASP A 335 -18.81 25.90 12.47
CA ASP A 335 -19.31 24.92 13.44
C ASP A 335 -18.66 23.51 13.34
N LYS A 336 -17.54 23.36 12.62
CA LYS A 336 -16.77 22.11 12.48
C LYS A 336 -15.36 22.17 13.07
N LEU A 337 -14.68 23.30 12.93
CA LEU A 337 -13.32 23.54 13.42
C LEU A 337 -13.28 24.81 14.28
N GLU A 338 -12.41 24.79 15.29
CA GLU A 338 -12.07 25.92 16.14
C GLU A 338 -10.66 26.38 15.72
N PRO A 339 -10.33 27.70 15.77
CA PRO A 339 -9.03 28.20 15.29
C PRO A 339 -7.87 27.82 16.22
N HIS A 340 -8.18 27.51 17.47
CA HIS A 340 -7.25 27.16 18.53
C HIS A 340 -7.83 26.00 19.33
N TYR A 341 -6.98 25.02 19.68
CA TYR A 341 -7.32 23.88 20.52
C TYR A 341 -6.36 23.77 21.70
N GLU A 342 -6.91 23.62 22.91
CA GLU A 342 -6.20 23.28 24.14
C GLU A 342 -6.98 22.13 24.82
N GLU A 343 -6.72 20.90 24.40
CA GLU A 343 -7.49 19.69 24.77
C GLU A 343 -6.59 18.44 24.74
N PRO A 344 -7.02 17.30 25.32
CA PRO A 344 -6.38 16.00 25.12
C PRO A 344 -6.20 15.67 23.64
N LEU A 345 -4.98 15.30 23.24
CA LEU A 345 -4.53 15.08 21.86
C LEU A 345 -5.46 14.15 21.06
N HIS A 346 -5.97 13.09 21.69
CA HIS A 346 -6.90 12.15 21.07
C HIS A 346 -8.26 12.79 20.68
N GLN A 347 -8.65 13.87 21.35
CA GLN A 347 -9.86 14.65 21.04
C GLN A 347 -9.59 15.67 19.95
N VAL A 348 -8.47 16.41 20.03
CA VAL A 348 -8.06 17.39 19.00
C VAL A 348 -7.91 16.70 17.63
N VAL A 349 -7.18 15.58 17.57
CA VAL A 349 -7.04 14.76 16.35
C VAL A 349 -8.42 14.33 15.83
N ALA A 350 -9.31 13.83 16.70
CA ALA A 350 -10.65 13.39 16.31
C ALA A 350 -11.55 14.54 15.82
N LYS A 351 -11.47 15.73 16.44
CA LYS A 351 -12.17 16.94 16.00
C LYS A 351 -11.70 17.37 14.61
N ILE A 352 -10.39 17.48 14.37
CA ILE A 352 -9.86 17.93 13.08
C ILE A 352 -10.16 16.92 11.95
N PHE A 353 -9.99 15.61 12.18
CA PHE A 353 -10.37 14.58 11.20
C PHE A 353 -11.88 14.59 10.87
N ARG A 354 -12.74 14.90 11.85
CA ARG A 354 -14.18 15.09 11.64
C ARG A 354 -14.48 16.37 10.85
N GLY A 355 -13.79 17.46 11.14
CA GLY A 355 -14.04 18.77 10.52
C GLY A 355 -13.59 18.84 9.06
N LEU A 356 -12.37 18.36 8.76
CA LEU A 356 -11.83 18.31 7.40
C LEU A 356 -12.47 17.18 6.59
N GLY A 357 -12.48 15.94 7.10
CA GLY A 357 -12.99 14.79 6.36
C GLY A 357 -14.51 14.63 6.34
N ASN A 358 -15.24 15.46 7.10
CA ASN A 358 -16.71 15.40 7.25
C ASN A 358 -17.25 13.99 7.58
N ARG A 359 -16.47 13.18 8.31
CA ARG A 359 -16.82 11.79 8.65
C ARG A 359 -17.43 11.69 10.04
N LYS A 360 -18.46 10.85 10.19
CA LYS A 360 -19.07 10.57 11.48
C LYS A 360 -18.15 9.71 12.34
N ILE A 361 -17.66 10.29 13.45
CA ILE A 361 -17.00 9.55 14.52
C ILE A 361 -18.00 8.53 15.10
N SER A 362 -17.55 7.29 15.26
CA SER A 362 -18.24 6.25 16.02
C SER A 362 -17.53 5.99 17.34
N SER A 363 -18.30 5.61 18.35
CA SER A 363 -17.82 5.26 19.70
C SER A 363 -18.43 3.91 20.11
N PRO A 364 -17.94 3.26 21.19
CA PRO A 364 -18.62 2.11 21.77
C PRO A 364 -20.09 2.41 22.08
N ALA A 365 -20.92 1.38 22.04
CA ALA A 365 -22.34 1.51 22.37
C ALA A 365 -22.48 1.83 23.87
N LYS A 366 -23.26 2.86 24.20
CA LYS A 366 -23.54 3.25 25.60
C LYS A 366 -24.30 2.18 26.37
N ASP A 367 -25.02 1.32 25.65
CA ASP A 367 -25.83 0.23 26.20
C ASP A 367 -24.99 -1.00 26.55
N PHE A 368 -23.67 -0.99 26.32
CA PHE A 368 -22.75 -2.08 26.67
C PHE A 368 -21.56 -1.58 27.49
N ILE A 369 -21.42 -2.16 28.69
CA ILE A 369 -20.30 -1.96 29.61
C ILE A 369 -19.99 -3.34 30.22
N THR A 370 -18.72 -3.71 30.33
CA THR A 370 -18.27 -4.96 30.95
C THR A 370 -18.47 -4.95 32.47
N HIS A 371 -18.39 -6.12 33.11
CA HIS A 371 -18.44 -6.26 34.57
C HIS A 371 -17.40 -5.37 35.29
N ARG A 372 -16.31 -5.00 34.61
CA ARG A 372 -15.22 -4.15 35.11
C ARG A 372 -15.40 -2.66 34.82
N ASN A 373 -16.58 -2.22 34.37
CA ASN A 373 -16.89 -0.85 33.94
C ASN A 373 -16.10 -0.38 32.70
N GLN A 374 -15.72 -1.29 31.80
CA GLN A 374 -14.94 -0.97 30.59
C GLN A 374 -15.77 -1.16 29.31
N TYR A 375 -15.42 -0.42 28.24
CA TYR A 375 -16.15 -0.48 26.95
C TYR A 375 -15.61 -1.54 25.96
N GLY A 376 -14.42 -2.07 26.22
CA GLY A 376 -13.76 -3.09 25.40
C GLY A 376 -13.54 -4.36 26.20
N ILE A 377 -13.78 -5.50 25.57
CA ILE A 377 -13.66 -6.84 26.16
C ILE A 377 -12.27 -7.37 25.77
N LYS A 378 -11.41 -7.75 26.72
CA LYS A 378 -10.16 -8.44 26.37
C LYS A 378 -10.50 -9.84 25.83
N CYS A 379 -10.00 -10.17 24.65
CA CYS A 379 -10.18 -11.48 24.01
C CYS A 379 -9.03 -11.76 23.03
N SER A 380 -9.01 -12.94 22.42
CA SER A 380 -8.10 -13.27 21.32
C SER A 380 -8.87 -13.64 20.05
N ILE A 381 -8.34 -13.31 18.87
CA ILE A 381 -8.79 -13.87 17.59
C ILE A 381 -7.67 -14.74 17.02
N LYS A 382 -7.92 -16.04 16.87
CA LYS A 382 -6.85 -17.04 16.68
C LYS A 382 -5.76 -16.84 17.77
N ALA A 383 -4.48 -16.84 17.39
CA ALA A 383 -3.35 -16.62 18.30
C ALA A 383 -3.01 -15.13 18.58
N SER A 384 -3.89 -14.16 18.26
CA SER A 384 -3.64 -12.72 18.50
C SER A 384 -4.55 -12.17 19.59
N GLU A 385 -3.97 -11.68 20.69
CA GLU A 385 -4.70 -10.93 21.72
C GLU A 385 -5.13 -9.53 21.23
N GLY A 386 -6.25 -9.05 21.75
CA GLY A 386 -6.75 -7.70 21.51
C GLY A 386 -8.00 -7.39 22.33
N PHE A 387 -8.81 -6.49 21.80
CA PHE A 387 -10.01 -5.96 22.44
C PHE A 387 -11.18 -5.94 21.45
N LEU A 388 -12.28 -6.59 21.83
CA LEU A 388 -13.56 -6.56 21.11
C LEU A 388 -14.44 -5.45 21.67
N TYR A 389 -14.89 -4.54 20.80
CA TYR A 389 -15.82 -3.46 21.11
C TYR A 389 -17.17 -3.73 20.46
N CYS A 390 -18.23 -3.57 21.24
CA CYS A 390 -19.59 -3.48 20.72
C CYS A 390 -19.87 -2.01 20.34
N LEU A 391 -20.11 -1.75 19.06
CA LEU A 391 -20.53 -0.44 18.54
C LEU A 391 -22.04 -0.45 18.29
N GLU A 392 -22.62 0.71 17.97
CA GLU A 392 -24.07 0.83 17.77
C GLU A 392 -24.64 -0.05 16.62
N LYS A 393 -23.81 -0.42 15.64
CA LYS A 393 -24.21 -1.21 14.46
C LYS A 393 -23.22 -2.31 14.05
N ALA A 394 -22.17 -2.56 14.85
CA ALA A 394 -21.07 -3.42 14.45
C ALA A 394 -20.22 -3.92 15.63
N PHE A 395 -19.52 -5.02 15.41
CA PHE A 395 -18.35 -5.40 16.20
C PHE A 395 -17.09 -4.77 15.61
N MET A 396 -16.18 -4.31 16.46
CA MET A 396 -14.81 -3.94 16.07
C MET A 396 -13.80 -4.61 17.00
N PHE A 397 -12.91 -5.43 16.46
CA PHE A 397 -11.78 -6.01 17.19
C PHE A 397 -10.47 -5.37 16.74
N VAL A 398 -9.63 -4.96 17.71
CA VAL A 398 -8.37 -4.23 17.51
C VAL A 398 -7.33 -4.65 18.57
N PRO A 399 -6.01 -4.49 18.33
CA PRO A 399 -5.37 -3.82 17.19
C PRO A 399 -5.08 -4.71 15.99
N LYS A 400 -4.72 -5.99 16.18
CA LYS A 400 -4.25 -6.88 15.11
C LYS A 400 -4.85 -8.29 15.22
N PRO A 401 -5.39 -8.87 14.14
CA PRO A 401 -5.87 -8.17 12.94
C PRO A 401 -7.00 -7.19 13.31
N ALA A 402 -7.10 -6.06 12.62
CA ALA A 402 -8.22 -5.16 12.79
C ALA A 402 -9.45 -5.71 12.02
N VAL A 403 -10.50 -6.10 12.74
CA VAL A 403 -11.68 -6.77 12.16
C VAL A 403 -12.96 -5.99 12.49
N TYR A 404 -13.76 -5.69 11.47
CA TYR A 404 -15.06 -5.02 11.60
C TYR A 404 -16.15 -5.92 11.03
N ILE A 405 -17.21 -6.17 11.80
CA ILE A 405 -18.37 -6.97 11.37
C ILE A 405 -19.64 -6.15 11.60
N ALA A 406 -20.36 -5.79 10.54
CA ALA A 406 -21.65 -5.11 10.70
C ALA A 406 -22.73 -6.08 11.22
N TYR A 407 -23.59 -5.63 12.12
CA TYR A 407 -24.72 -6.45 12.63
C TYR A 407 -25.69 -6.86 11.50
N GLU A 408 -25.79 -6.05 10.46
CA GLU A 408 -26.52 -6.38 9.22
C GLU A 408 -25.92 -7.61 8.48
N GLN A 409 -24.62 -7.85 8.61
CA GLN A 409 -23.92 -8.99 8.01
C GLN A 409 -23.91 -10.23 8.94
N THR A 410 -24.23 -10.10 10.22
CA THR A 410 -24.31 -11.21 11.17
C THR A 410 -25.56 -12.07 10.95
N GLN A 411 -25.39 -13.37 10.76
CA GLN A 411 -26.48 -14.35 10.68
C GLN A 411 -26.92 -14.82 12.08
N SER A 412 -25.95 -15.15 12.93
CA SER A 412 -26.15 -15.52 14.33
C SER A 412 -24.85 -15.34 15.12
N VAL A 413 -24.96 -15.21 16.43
CA VAL A 413 -23.85 -15.23 17.38
C VAL A 413 -24.04 -16.44 18.29
N THR A 414 -23.05 -17.32 18.33
CA THR A 414 -23.01 -18.47 19.25
C THR A 414 -22.08 -18.17 20.41
N PHE A 415 -22.56 -18.39 21.64
CA PHE A 415 -21.71 -18.56 22.81
C PHE A 415 -21.40 -20.05 22.98
N SER A 416 -20.11 -20.40 22.96
CA SER A 416 -19.63 -21.78 23.14
C SER A 416 -18.60 -21.86 24.27
N ARG A 417 -18.50 -23.02 24.91
CA ARG A 417 -17.52 -23.27 25.97
C ARG A 417 -16.14 -23.57 25.35
N VAL A 418 -15.07 -23.10 25.99
CA VAL A 418 -13.70 -23.50 25.64
C VAL A 418 -13.56 -25.00 25.91
N SER A 419 -13.34 -25.79 24.86
CA SER A 419 -13.16 -27.24 24.96
C SER A 419 -11.67 -27.57 25.15
N GLY A 420 -11.33 -28.10 26.32
CA GLY A 420 -9.96 -28.48 26.68
C GLY A 420 -9.53 -27.94 28.05
N ALA A 421 -9.13 -28.85 28.94
CA ALA A 421 -8.63 -28.62 30.31
C ALA A 421 -9.61 -28.02 31.35
N VAL A 422 -9.48 -28.50 32.59
CA VAL A 422 -10.33 -28.12 33.74
C VAL A 422 -10.20 -26.62 34.10
N SER A 423 -9.07 -25.99 33.76
CA SER A 423 -8.82 -24.56 33.97
C SER A 423 -9.76 -23.63 33.18
N ALA A 424 -10.46 -24.15 32.15
CA ALA A 424 -11.32 -23.37 31.25
C ALA A 424 -12.74 -23.08 31.81
N LEU A 425 -12.91 -23.03 33.13
CA LEU A 425 -14.21 -22.76 33.78
C LEU A 425 -14.62 -21.28 33.74
N SER A 426 -13.65 -20.36 33.78
CA SER A 426 -13.87 -18.91 33.93
C SER A 426 -14.07 -18.15 32.60
N THR A 427 -13.85 -18.79 31.46
CA THR A 427 -13.94 -18.16 30.13
C THR A 427 -14.92 -18.88 29.18
N PHE A 428 -15.24 -18.20 28.08
CA PHE A 428 -16.01 -18.73 26.95
C PHE A 428 -15.59 -18.06 25.63
N ASP A 429 -16.13 -18.57 24.53
CA ASP A 429 -15.86 -18.11 23.17
C ASP A 429 -17.14 -17.56 22.51
N ILE A 430 -16.97 -16.52 21.67
CA ILE A 430 -18.02 -15.95 20.83
C ILE A 430 -17.73 -16.26 19.37
N THR A 431 -18.57 -17.08 18.74
CA THR A 431 -18.51 -17.32 17.29
C THR A 431 -19.58 -16.51 16.57
N VAL A 432 -19.15 -15.49 15.81
CA VAL A 432 -20.02 -14.67 14.95
C VAL A 432 -20.07 -15.30 13.57
N LEU A 433 -21.23 -15.83 13.18
CA LEU A 433 -21.48 -16.39 11.85
C LEU A 433 -21.93 -15.28 10.90
N LEU A 434 -21.31 -15.18 9.72
CA LEU A 434 -21.66 -14.19 8.70
C LEU A 434 -22.70 -14.75 7.73
N LYS A 435 -23.60 -13.89 7.24
CA LYS A 435 -24.57 -14.20 6.19
C LYS A 435 -23.87 -14.56 4.88
N ASN A 436 -24.64 -15.17 3.98
CA ASN A 436 -24.22 -15.51 2.60
C ASN A 436 -23.00 -16.44 2.51
N GLY A 437 -22.71 -17.21 3.57
CA GLY A 437 -21.59 -18.15 3.58
C GLY A 437 -20.20 -17.52 3.70
N ALA A 438 -20.09 -16.25 4.08
CA ALA A 438 -18.82 -15.51 4.19
C ALA A 438 -17.92 -15.95 5.37
N GLY A 439 -18.13 -17.16 5.92
CA GLY A 439 -17.40 -17.72 7.04
C GLY A 439 -17.89 -17.27 8.42
N SER A 440 -17.08 -17.52 9.44
CA SER A 440 -17.31 -17.11 10.82
C SER A 440 -16.07 -16.42 11.40
N SER A 441 -16.26 -15.68 12.49
CA SER A 441 -15.17 -15.10 13.29
C SER A 441 -15.35 -15.49 14.76
N GLN A 442 -14.39 -16.24 15.28
CA GLN A 442 -14.35 -16.72 16.66
C GLN A 442 -13.45 -15.82 17.50
N PHE A 443 -13.99 -15.28 18.59
CA PHE A 443 -13.28 -14.50 19.60
C PHE A 443 -13.23 -15.33 20.89
N SER A 444 -12.03 -15.66 21.33
CA SER A 444 -11.78 -16.59 22.43
C SER A 444 -11.32 -15.90 23.71
N ASN A 445 -11.33 -16.65 24.82
CA ASN A 445 -10.84 -16.20 26.14
C ASN A 445 -11.61 -15.01 26.74
N ILE A 446 -12.93 -14.93 26.52
CA ILE A 446 -13.79 -13.88 27.09
C ILE A 446 -14.24 -14.28 28.50
N SER A 447 -14.25 -13.34 29.44
CA SER A 447 -14.64 -13.60 30.84
C SER A 447 -16.11 -13.97 30.98
N ARG A 448 -16.43 -15.08 31.67
CA ARG A 448 -17.80 -15.52 31.97
C ARG A 448 -18.63 -14.45 32.69
N GLU A 449 -17.98 -13.53 33.42
CA GLU A 449 -18.61 -12.37 34.06
C GLU A 449 -19.38 -11.47 33.06
N ASP A 450 -18.88 -11.35 31.82
CA ASP A 450 -19.46 -10.46 30.80
C ASP A 450 -20.61 -11.10 30.00
N LEU A 451 -20.83 -12.42 30.12
CA LEU A 451 -21.80 -13.19 29.34
C LEU A 451 -23.22 -12.59 29.42
N LYS A 452 -23.67 -12.25 30.64
CA LYS A 452 -25.03 -11.72 30.87
C LYS A 452 -25.22 -10.30 30.32
N ALA A 453 -24.17 -9.48 30.31
CA ALA A 453 -24.20 -8.16 29.69
C ALA A 453 -24.25 -8.29 28.15
N LEU A 454 -23.43 -9.18 27.59
CA LEU A 454 -23.40 -9.49 26.16
C LEU A 454 -24.74 -10.06 25.65
N GLU A 455 -25.33 -11.03 26.35
CA GLU A 455 -26.66 -11.55 26.04
C GLU A 455 -27.69 -10.42 25.96
N THR A 456 -27.74 -9.57 27.00
CA THR A 456 -28.72 -8.49 27.14
C THR A 456 -28.56 -7.48 26.01
N PHE A 457 -27.33 -7.11 25.69
CA PHE A 457 -27.00 -6.19 24.60
C PHE A 457 -27.31 -6.79 23.21
N PHE A 458 -27.03 -8.07 22.98
CA PHE A 458 -27.35 -8.74 21.71
C PHE A 458 -28.87 -8.89 21.51
N LYS A 459 -29.61 -9.20 22.58
CA LYS A 459 -31.08 -9.20 22.60
C LYS A 459 -31.63 -7.79 22.31
N LEU A 460 -31.06 -6.73 22.91
CA LEU A 460 -31.40 -5.33 22.65
C LEU A 460 -31.16 -4.91 21.18
N LYS A 461 -30.02 -5.27 20.59
CA LYS A 461 -29.69 -4.95 19.18
C LYS A 461 -30.32 -5.93 18.17
N GLY A 462 -31.20 -6.84 18.60
CA GLY A 462 -31.95 -7.75 17.72
C GLY A 462 -31.13 -8.85 17.06
N LEU A 463 -29.95 -9.18 17.60
CA LEU A 463 -29.09 -10.25 17.08
C LEU A 463 -29.63 -11.63 17.47
N ARG A 464 -29.52 -12.60 16.55
CA ARG A 464 -29.86 -14.00 16.82
C ARG A 464 -28.76 -14.66 17.66
N VAL A 465 -29.03 -14.83 18.95
CA VAL A 465 -28.13 -15.49 19.89
C VAL A 465 -28.44 -16.99 19.96
N LYS A 466 -27.40 -17.82 19.98
CA LYS A 466 -27.39 -19.18 20.51
C LYS A 466 -26.50 -19.22 21.76
N ASN A 467 -26.89 -19.97 22.77
CA ASN A 467 -26.13 -20.13 24.01
C ASN A 467 -25.96 -21.63 24.30
N GLU A 468 -24.92 -22.21 23.71
CA GLU A 468 -24.61 -23.64 23.82
C GLU A 468 -24.05 -23.96 25.22
N ILE A 469 -23.59 -22.95 25.98
CA ILE A 469 -23.07 -23.10 27.35
C ILE A 469 -24.16 -23.52 28.35
N ASP A 470 -25.37 -22.93 28.22
CA ASP A 470 -26.51 -23.26 29.07
C ASP A 470 -27.24 -24.53 28.58
N GLU A 471 -27.17 -24.84 27.29
CA GLU A 471 -27.66 -26.12 26.74
C GLU A 471 -26.78 -27.29 27.25
N ASP A 472 -25.45 -27.18 27.16
CA ASP A 472 -24.49 -28.13 27.75
C ASP A 472 -24.71 -28.33 29.26
N ALA A 473 -24.93 -27.23 30.01
CA ALA A 473 -25.12 -27.30 31.45
C ALA A 473 -26.39 -28.06 31.85
N ASN A 474 -27.50 -27.84 31.14
CA ASN A 474 -28.76 -28.56 31.37
C ASN A 474 -28.68 -30.02 30.91
N LEU A 475 -27.98 -30.32 29.80
CA LEU A 475 -27.74 -31.69 29.35
C LEU A 475 -26.89 -32.48 30.34
N LEU A 476 -25.83 -31.87 30.90
CA LEU A 476 -24.98 -32.51 31.90
C LEU A 476 -25.75 -32.76 33.22
N ALA A 477 -26.61 -31.83 33.64
CA ALA A 477 -27.46 -31.99 34.81
C ALA A 477 -28.49 -33.12 34.62
N ALA A 478 -29.17 -33.16 33.47
CA ALA A 478 -30.14 -34.22 33.16
C ALA A 478 -29.49 -35.62 33.06
N ALA A 479 -28.26 -35.71 32.56
CA ALA A 479 -27.49 -36.96 32.54
C ALA A 479 -27.05 -37.41 33.94
N LEU A 480 -26.82 -36.48 34.87
CA LEU A 480 -26.51 -36.78 36.28
C LEU A 480 -27.76 -37.24 37.05
N ASP A 481 -28.91 -36.59 36.87
CA ASP A 481 -30.19 -37.07 37.45
C ASP A 481 -30.50 -38.50 36.98
N GLN A 482 -30.33 -38.79 35.68
CA GLN A 482 -30.55 -40.14 35.12
C GLN A 482 -29.54 -41.19 35.64
N GLN A 483 -28.38 -40.80 36.17
CA GLN A 483 -27.46 -41.72 36.84
C GLN A 483 -27.74 -41.91 38.34
N MET A 484 -28.61 -41.10 38.94
CA MET A 484 -29.04 -41.27 40.34
C MET A 484 -30.35 -42.04 40.45
N ASP A 485 -31.27 -41.89 39.49
CA ASP A 485 -32.58 -42.59 39.46
C ASP A 485 -32.44 -44.11 39.18
N ASP A 486 -31.35 -44.55 38.56
CA ASP A 486 -31.07 -45.95 38.18
C ASP A 486 -30.29 -46.72 39.27
N SER A 487 -30.48 -46.36 40.56
CA SER A 487 -29.61 -46.83 41.67
C SER A 487 -30.29 -47.26 42.99
N GLU A 488 -31.60 -47.56 42.99
CA GLU A 488 -32.27 -48.30 44.08
C GLU A 488 -32.91 -49.62 43.57
N ASP A 489 -32.86 -50.66 44.42
CA ASP A 489 -33.44 -52.01 44.27
C ASP A 489 -33.01 -52.92 43.07
N GLU A 490 -31.92 -53.68 43.26
CA GLU A 490 -32.09 -55.14 43.51
C GLU A 490 -30.88 -55.78 44.24
N VAL A 491 -31.14 -56.64 45.23
CA VAL A 491 -30.10 -57.39 45.99
C VAL A 491 -30.53 -58.83 46.31
N ALA A 492 -30.06 -59.83 45.55
CA ALA A 492 -30.09 -61.23 45.97
C ALA A 492 -29.06 -62.17 45.29
N ALA A 493 -28.48 -63.06 46.10
CA ALA A 493 -28.10 -64.46 45.80
C ALA A 493 -27.08 -64.82 44.67
N LYS A 494 -25.79 -64.83 45.05
CA LYS A 494 -24.85 -65.99 45.06
C LYS A 494 -24.90 -67.13 44.00
N ALA A 495 -23.70 -67.70 43.78
CA ALA A 495 -23.34 -69.06 43.28
C ALA A 495 -23.15 -69.21 41.74
N ASP A 496 -22.18 -69.98 41.21
CA ASP A 496 -20.95 -70.62 41.75
C ASP A 496 -20.06 -71.15 40.57
N ARG A 497 -18.72 -71.22 40.74
CA ARG A 497 -17.67 -71.87 39.88
C ARG A 497 -17.42 -71.29 38.46
N GLY A 498 -16.20 -71.36 37.90
CA GLY A 498 -14.91 -71.74 38.48
C GLY A 498 -13.77 -72.02 37.46
N SER A 499 -12.60 -71.40 37.69
CA SER A 499 -11.21 -71.83 37.38
C SER A 499 -10.87 -72.75 36.18
N ALA A 500 -10.17 -72.20 35.19
CA ALA A 500 -8.98 -72.75 34.48
C ALA A 500 -8.45 -71.63 33.54
N ASP A 501 -7.25 -71.07 33.59
CA ASP A 501 -5.94 -71.47 34.18
C ASP A 501 -5.16 -72.51 33.35
N GLU A 502 -4.44 -72.02 32.32
CA GLU A 502 -3.11 -72.49 31.90
C GLU A 502 -2.28 -71.25 31.50
N ASP A 503 -0.99 -71.27 31.85
CA ASP A 503 0.04 -70.23 31.60
C ASP A 503 0.43 -70.15 30.08
N GLU A 504 1.44 -69.43 29.56
CA GLU A 504 2.76 -69.06 30.11
C GLU A 504 3.46 -68.01 29.21
N GLU A 505 4.44 -67.27 29.78
CA GLU A 505 5.47 -66.46 29.09
C GLU A 505 5.03 -65.21 28.26
N SER A 506 5.84 -64.14 28.15
CA SER A 506 7.03 -63.70 28.90
C SER A 506 7.24 -62.17 28.77
N VAL A 507 8.20 -61.60 29.50
CA VAL A 507 8.56 -60.16 29.46
C VAL A 507 9.60 -59.90 28.38
N ASP A 508 9.46 -58.81 27.62
CA ASP A 508 10.52 -58.30 26.73
C ASP A 508 10.77 -56.80 26.98
N GLU A 509 12.04 -56.43 27.14
CA GLU A 509 12.52 -55.06 27.38
C GLU A 509 13.38 -54.60 26.20
N ASP A 510 12.79 -53.92 25.19
CA ASP A 510 13.61 -53.24 24.18
C ASP A 510 12.96 -51.99 23.57
N PHE A 511 12.63 -51.01 24.43
CA PHE A 511 12.26 -49.66 23.97
C PHE A 511 13.49 -48.93 23.40
N ARG A 512 13.75 -49.12 22.10
CA ARG A 512 14.79 -48.37 21.38
C ARG A 512 14.22 -47.11 20.75
N THR A 513 14.61 -45.98 21.33
CA THR A 513 14.43 -44.65 20.75
C THR A 513 15.46 -44.43 19.63
N ASP A 514 15.01 -44.01 18.46
CA ASP A 514 15.86 -43.47 17.39
C ASP A 514 15.02 -42.57 16.45
N SER A 515 15.71 -41.73 15.70
CA SER A 515 15.23 -40.99 14.52
C SER A 515 14.23 -39.87 14.80
N GLU A 516 14.79 -38.82 15.40
CA GLU A 516 14.29 -37.45 15.37
C GLU A 516 14.04 -36.99 13.91
N SER A 517 12.87 -36.42 13.64
CA SER A 517 12.46 -35.96 12.30
C SER A 517 12.64 -34.44 12.15
N ASP A 518 13.87 -33.96 12.29
CA ASP A 518 14.17 -32.53 12.06
C ASP A 518 14.11 -32.19 10.57
N VAL A 519 13.44 -31.10 10.23
CA VAL A 519 13.21 -30.67 8.85
C VAL A 519 14.33 -29.71 8.45
N ALA A 520 15.18 -30.13 7.50
CA ALA A 520 16.42 -29.42 7.16
C ALA A 520 16.20 -27.96 6.69
N GLU A 521 17.01 -27.04 7.21
CA GLU A 521 17.07 -25.66 6.71
C GLU A 521 17.91 -25.56 5.42
N GLU A 522 17.40 -24.85 4.42
CA GLU A 522 18.07 -24.62 3.13
C GLU A 522 19.19 -23.56 3.24
N TYR A 523 20.35 -23.88 3.82
CA TYR A 523 21.58 -23.08 3.63
C TYR A 523 22.89 -23.87 3.91
N ASP A 524 23.38 -24.60 2.92
CA ASP A 524 24.84 -24.79 2.72
C ASP A 524 25.18 -24.82 1.22
N SER A 525 26.39 -24.40 0.86
CA SER A 525 26.74 -23.95 -0.49
C SER A 525 28.00 -24.60 -1.06
N ALA A 526 28.00 -25.94 -1.17
CA ALA A 526 28.94 -26.68 -2.03
C ALA A 526 28.44 -28.10 -2.35
N HIS A 527 28.04 -28.35 -3.61
CA HIS A 527 27.90 -29.73 -4.11
C HIS A 527 28.20 -29.83 -5.61
N GLU A 528 29.43 -30.20 -5.96
CA GLU A 528 29.74 -30.73 -7.29
C GLU A 528 29.29 -32.18 -7.37
N SER A 529 28.48 -32.54 -8.38
CA SER A 529 28.57 -33.90 -8.95
C SER A 529 28.05 -33.94 -10.39
N SER A 530 28.77 -34.71 -11.20
CA SER A 530 28.47 -35.06 -12.57
C SER A 530 27.38 -36.14 -12.71
N GLY A 531 26.62 -36.07 -13.81
CA GLY A 531 26.72 -37.15 -14.81
C GLY A 531 25.49 -38.00 -15.14
N SER A 532 25.05 -37.90 -16.40
CA SER A 532 24.23 -38.86 -17.17
C SER A 532 22.74 -39.02 -16.78
N GLY A 533 21.78 -39.13 -17.72
CA GLY A 533 21.87 -39.04 -19.19
C GLY A 533 20.56 -39.46 -19.89
N SER A 534 20.55 -39.43 -21.24
CA SER A 534 19.52 -39.93 -22.19
C SER A 534 18.12 -39.24 -22.20
N ASP A 535 17.46 -38.98 -23.33
CA ASP A 535 17.92 -39.01 -24.74
C ASP A 535 17.02 -38.23 -25.72
N GLU A 536 17.51 -38.10 -26.96
CA GLU A 536 16.85 -37.81 -28.25
C GLU A 536 15.88 -36.62 -28.42
N SER A 537 16.24 -35.71 -29.33
CA SER A 537 15.64 -35.71 -30.69
C SER A 537 16.43 -34.83 -31.68
N ASN A 538 16.85 -35.39 -32.82
CA ASN A 538 17.54 -34.67 -33.91
C ASN A 538 16.57 -33.86 -34.80
N VAL A 539 17.05 -32.72 -35.29
CA VAL A 539 16.89 -32.31 -36.70
C VAL A 539 18.20 -31.62 -37.13
N ASP A 540 18.85 -32.14 -38.15
CA ASP A 540 20.04 -31.56 -38.78
C ASP A 540 19.65 -30.57 -39.89
N GLU A 541 20.45 -29.53 -40.13
CA GLU A 541 20.71 -28.99 -41.49
C GLU A 541 21.98 -28.11 -41.48
N ASP A 542 23.00 -28.50 -42.25
CA ASP A 542 24.27 -27.78 -42.43
C ASP A 542 24.15 -26.65 -43.46
N GLU A 543 24.93 -25.57 -43.30
CA GLU A 543 25.72 -25.05 -44.42
C GLU A 543 26.98 -24.31 -43.92
N GLU A 544 28.15 -24.64 -44.47
CA GLU A 544 29.44 -24.06 -44.10
C GLU A 544 29.67 -22.66 -44.75
N ARG A 545 30.39 -21.80 -44.03
CA ARG A 545 31.40 -20.94 -44.67
C ARG A 545 32.43 -20.36 -43.69
N ASP A 546 33.69 -20.52 -44.03
CA ASP A 546 34.83 -19.90 -43.36
C ASP A 546 34.90 -18.38 -43.61
N ASP A 547 35.56 -17.66 -42.70
CA ASP A 547 36.79 -16.91 -43.00
C ASP A 547 37.53 -16.60 -41.68
N ASP A 548 38.85 -16.54 -41.72
CA ASP A 548 39.75 -16.43 -40.55
C ASP A 548 39.78 -15.03 -39.89
N ASP A 549 40.17 -14.95 -38.60
CA ASP A 549 41.38 -14.19 -38.22
C ASP A 549 41.87 -14.49 -36.78
N GLU A 550 43.20 -14.43 -36.64
CA GLU A 550 44.09 -14.96 -35.58
C GLU A 550 43.79 -14.62 -34.09
N ASP A 551 44.04 -15.57 -33.18
CA ASP A 551 44.07 -15.41 -31.71
C ASP A 551 45.36 -16.03 -31.11
N ALA A 552 46.10 -15.30 -30.25
CA ALA A 552 47.38 -15.75 -29.66
C ALA A 552 47.89 -14.96 -28.42
N GLU A 553 47.91 -15.63 -27.24
CA GLU A 553 48.85 -15.50 -26.07
C GLU A 553 49.10 -14.09 -25.41
N GLU A 554 49.48 -13.85 -24.14
CA GLU A 554 49.52 -14.46 -22.78
C GLU A 554 49.86 -13.26 -21.81
N GLU A 555 49.76 -13.21 -20.47
CA GLU A 555 49.39 -14.10 -19.35
C GLU A 555 48.64 -13.27 -18.28
N ARG A 556 47.97 -13.89 -17.30
CA ARG A 556 47.54 -13.21 -16.06
C ARG A 556 47.93 -13.97 -14.78
N PRO A 557 48.78 -13.39 -13.90
CA PRO A 557 49.45 -14.17 -12.87
C PRO A 557 48.64 -14.39 -11.59
N LYS A 558 48.96 -15.50 -10.91
CA LYS A 558 48.22 -16.01 -9.74
C LYS A 558 48.45 -15.20 -8.45
N LYS A 559 47.43 -15.19 -7.58
CA LYS A 559 47.42 -14.56 -6.24
C LYS A 559 48.57 -15.06 -5.36
N LYS A 560 49.24 -14.15 -4.62
CA LYS A 560 50.08 -14.50 -3.46
C LYS A 560 49.24 -14.57 -2.18
N LYS A 561 49.50 -15.57 -1.32
CA LYS A 561 49.04 -15.61 0.07
C LYS A 561 49.75 -14.53 0.90
N LYS A 562 49.09 -14.05 1.97
CA LYS A 562 49.74 -13.38 3.11
C LYS A 562 49.90 -14.37 4.26
N THR A 563 51.06 -14.35 4.89
CA THR A 563 51.41 -14.97 6.18
C THR A 563 52.57 -14.16 6.74
N GLY A 564 52.50 -13.76 8.02
CA GLY A 564 53.28 -12.65 8.58
C GLY A 564 52.38 -11.42 8.71
#